data_AF-A0A9J6P3M6-F1
#
_entry.id   AF-A0A9J6P3M6-F1
#
_cell.length_a   1.000
_cell.length_b   1.000
_cell.length_c   1.000
_cell.angle_alpha   90.00
_cell.angle_beta   90.00
_cell.angle_gamma   90.00
#
_symmetry.space_group_name_H-M   'P 1'
#
loop_
_entity.id
_entity.type
_entity.pdbx_description
1 polymer ?
#
loop_
_entity_poly.entity_id
_entity_poly.type
_entity_poly.pdbx_seq_one_letter_code
_entity_poly.pdbx_strand_id
1 'polypeptide(L)' 'MVVNSDNQGVGFIWYQKYNEDIAFICDFLILEKFRKQDYGNQTLLLLEKEVKEKSFNEILLKVFKYNKPAFSLYKV' A
#
# COMPACT_ATOMS: atom_id res chain seq x y z
N MET A 1 1.00 3.75 9.63
CA MET A 1 0.14 2.69 10.22
C MET A 1 -1.19 2.73 9.49
N VAL A 2 -1.80 1.57 9.19
CA VAL A 2 -3.15 1.50 8.61
C VAL A 2 -4.14 1.34 9.74
N VAL A 3 -5.14 2.23 9.78
CA VAL A 3 -6.13 2.31 10.86
C VAL A 3 -7.52 2.27 10.24
N ASN A 4 -8.43 1.49 10.81
CA ASN A 4 -9.83 1.46 10.37
C ASN A 4 -10.68 2.57 11.03
N SER A 5 -11.98 2.58 10.74
CA SER A 5 -12.93 3.54 11.32
C SER A 5 -13.04 3.49 12.85
N ASP A 6 -12.76 2.34 13.46
CA ASP A 6 -12.83 2.13 14.91
C ASP A 6 -11.51 2.49 15.61
N ASN A 7 -10.61 3.18 14.92
CA ASN A 7 -9.26 3.52 15.37
C ASN A 7 -8.39 2.30 15.71
N GLN A 8 -8.71 1.14 15.14
CA GLN A 8 -7.96 -0.10 15.30
C GLN A 8 -6.83 -0.20 14.28
N GLY A 9 -5.63 -0.52 14.73
CA GLY A 9 -4.50 -0.84 13.85
C GLY A 9 -4.77 -2.14 13.08
N VAL A 10 -4.94 -2.05 11.76
CA VAL A 10 -5.22 -3.21 10.89
C VAL A 10 -4.02 -3.64 10.05
N GLY A 11 -2.95 -2.85 10.07
CA GLY A 11 -1.75 -3.12 9.29
C GLY A 11 -0.79 -1.94 9.25
N PHE A 12 0.13 -1.98 8.31
CA PHE A 12 1.05 -0.89 8.05
C PHE A 12 1.41 -0.84 6.57
N ILE A 13 1.73 0.36 6.13
CA ILE A 13 2.36 0.63 4.84
C ILE A 13 3.39 1.72 5.08
N TRP A 14 4.52 1.63 4.40
CA TRP A 14 5.47 2.73 4.32
C TRP A 14 6.19 2.71 2.97
N TYR A 15 6.60 3.88 2.55
CA TYR A 15 7.29 4.10 1.29
C TYR A 15 8.44 5.09 1.52
N GLN A 16 9.35 5.12 0.56
CA GLN A 16 10.42 6.10 0.51
C GLN A 16 10.46 6.76 -0.86
N LYS A 17 11.07 7.93 -0.94
CA LYS A 17 11.45 8.54 -2.22
C LYS A 17 12.48 7.64 -2.91
N TYR A 18 12.21 7.21 -4.14
CA TYR A 18 13.13 6.42 -4.94
C TYR A 18 13.98 7.30 -5.86
N ASN A 19 13.33 8.22 -6.56
CA ASN A 19 13.92 9.31 -7.34
C ASN A 19 13.00 10.55 -7.23
N GLU A 20 13.13 11.55 -8.10
CA GLU A 20 12.36 12.80 -7.99
C GLU A 20 10.84 12.63 -8.05
N ASP A 21 10.34 11.68 -8.83
CA ASP A 21 8.93 11.50 -9.16
C ASP A 21 8.33 10.14 -8.79
N ILE A 22 9.14 9.21 -8.26
CA ILE A 22 8.73 7.86 -7.88
C ILE A 22 8.76 7.68 -6.36
N ALA A 23 7.62 7.26 -5.81
CA ALA A 23 7.51 6.69 -4.47
C ALA A 23 7.68 5.16 -4.54
N PHE A 24 8.57 4.59 -3.72
CA PHE A 24 8.76 3.14 -3.64
C PHE A 24 8.17 2.58 -2.35
N ILE A 25 7.18 1.69 -2.46
CA ILE A 25 6.62 0.95 -1.31
C ILE A 25 7.68 -0.04 -0.84
N CYS A 26 8.17 0.17 0.38
CA CYS A 26 9.20 -0.69 0.96
C CYS A 26 8.60 -1.88 1.70
N ASP A 27 7.48 -1.68 2.38
CA ASP A 27 6.72 -2.76 3.01
C ASP A 27 5.24 -2.40 3.10
N PHE A 28 4.40 -3.43 2.97
CA PHE A 28 2.96 -3.33 3.04
C PHE A 28 2.37 -4.63 3.58
N LEU A 29 1.68 -4.50 4.71
CA LEU A 29 1.03 -5.61 5.39
C LEU A 29 -0.35 -5.21 5.91
N ILE A 30 -1.36 -5.99 5.54
CA ILE A 30 -2.61 -6.09 6.29
C ILE A 30 -2.54 -7.35 7.17
N LEU A 31 -2.84 -7.19 8.46
CA LEU A 31 -2.83 -8.30 9.42
C LEU A 31 -3.83 -9.36 8.98
N GLU A 32 -3.50 -10.64 9.17
CA GLU A 32 -4.24 -11.76 8.61
C GLU A 32 -5.74 -11.74 8.94
N LYS A 33 -6.09 -11.42 10.19
CA LYS A 33 -7.48 -11.30 10.66
C LYS A 33 -8.31 -10.20 9.98
N PHE A 34 -7.66 -9.26 9.29
CA PHE A 34 -8.31 -8.15 8.58
C PHE A 34 -8.22 -8.29 7.05
N ARG A 35 -7.63 -9.37 6.52
CA ARG A 35 -7.56 -9.57 5.06
C ARG A 35 -8.93 -9.90 4.48
N LYS A 36 -9.07 -9.71 3.16
CA LYS A 36 -10.32 -9.92 2.40
C LYS A 36 -11.50 -9.01 2.83
N GLN A 37 -11.19 -7.92 3.52
CA GLN A 37 -12.12 -6.85 3.91
C GLN A 37 -11.79 -5.53 3.20
N ASP A 38 -11.14 -5.61 2.04
CA ASP A 38 -10.82 -4.47 1.17
C ASP A 38 -9.82 -3.42 1.70
N TYR A 39 -9.36 -3.53 2.95
CA TYR A 39 -8.33 -2.64 3.51
C TYR A 39 -7.06 -2.54 2.65
N GLY A 40 -6.73 -3.59 1.90
CA GLY A 40 -5.60 -3.57 0.96
C GLY A 40 -5.76 -2.49 -0.12
N ASN A 41 -6.89 -2.51 -0.81
CA ASN A 41 -7.20 -1.55 -1.88
C ASN A 41 -7.35 -0.13 -1.33
N GLN A 42 -8.07 0.01 -0.21
CA GLN A 42 -8.29 1.33 0.41
C GLN A 42 -6.98 1.97 0.87
N THR A 43 -6.04 1.16 1.38
CA THR A 43 -4.70 1.65 1.74
C THR A 43 -3.94 2.16 0.51
N LEU A 44 -4.01 1.44 -0.62
CA LEU A 44 -3.34 1.85 -1.86
C LEU A 44 -3.96 3.13 -2.45
N LEU A 45 -5.29 3.26 -2.47
CA LEU A 45 -5.98 4.47 -2.92
C LEU A 45 -5.63 5.70 -2.07
N LEU A 46 -5.54 5.52 -0.74
CA LEU A 46 -5.10 6.58 0.16
C LEU A 46 -3.63 6.94 -0.07
N LEU A 47 -2.78 5.94 -0.29
CA LEU A 47 -1.37 6.17 -0.62
C LEU A 47 -1.23 6.94 -1.93
N GLU A 48 -1.96 6.59 -2.99
CA GLU A 48 -1.95 7.31 -4.28
C GLU A 48 -2.25 8.79 -4.11
N LYS A 49 -3.27 9.11 -3.30
CA LYS A 49 -3.59 10.50 -2.99
C LYS A 49 -2.43 11.19 -2.25
N GLU A 50 -1.90 10.54 -1.22
CA GLU A 50 -0.81 11.08 -0.39
C GLU A 50 0.46 11.35 -1.21
N VAL A 51 0.89 10.40 -2.05
CA VAL A 51 2.12 10.55 -2.84
C VAL A 51 1.96 11.59 -3.95
N LYS A 52 0.75 11.71 -4.52
CA LYS A 52 0.43 12.74 -5.52
C LYS A 52 0.46 14.15 -4.93
N GLU A 53 -0.04 14.33 -3.71
CA GLU A 53 0.09 15.59 -2.95
C GLU A 53 1.56 15.95 -2.69
N LYS A 54 2.45 14.95 -2.65
CA LYS A 54 3.90 15.10 -2.52
C LYS A 54 4.65 15.17 -3.86
N SER A 55 3.93 15.35 -4.98
CA SER A 55 4.49 15.45 -6.35
C SER A 55 5.18 14.19 -6.88
N PHE A 56 4.88 13.02 -6.31
CA PHE A 56 5.21 11.75 -6.95
C PHE A 56 4.14 11.39 -7.99
N ASN A 57 4.58 11.03 -9.19
CA ASN A 57 3.70 10.68 -10.32
C ASN A 57 3.58 9.16 -10.50
N GLU A 58 4.47 8.39 -9.90
CA GLU A 58 4.50 6.93 -9.99
C GLU A 58 4.71 6.28 -8.63
N ILE A 59 4.09 5.11 -8.44
CA ILE A 59 4.34 4.22 -7.30
C ILE A 59 4.99 2.96 -7.80
N LEU A 60 6.15 2.63 -7.26
CA LEU A 60 6.87 1.39 -7.54
C LEU A 60 6.84 0.47 -6.33
N LEU A 61 6.75 -0.83 -6.57
CA LEU A 61 6.87 -1.86 -5.54
C LEU A 61 7.51 -3.12 -6.10
N LYS A 62 8.03 -3.97 -5.22
CA LYS A 62 8.44 -5.34 -5.58
C LYS A 62 7.59 -6.34 -4.82
N VAL A 63 7.07 -7.33 -5.54
CA VAL A 63 6.34 -8.45 -4.96
C VAL A 63 6.98 -9.75 -5.41
N PHE A 64 7.11 -10.70 -4.50
CA PHE A 64 7.57 -12.04 -4.86
C PHE A 64 6.54 -12.73 -5.77
N LYS A 65 7.02 -13.37 -6.85
CA LYS A 65 6.16 -14.06 -7.84
C LYS A 65 5.18 -15.07 -7.22
N TYR A 66 5.53 -15.66 -6.08
CA TYR A 66 4.71 -16.64 -5.37
C TYR A 66 3.69 -16.01 -4.40
N ASN A 67 3.78 -14.70 -4.10
CA ASN A 67 2.77 -13.98 -3.32
C ASN A 67 1.58 -13.60 -4.23
N LYS A 68 0.82 -14.62 -4.62
CA LYS A 68 -0.34 -14.48 -5.52
C LYS A 68 -1.35 -13.44 -5.03
N PRO A 69 -1.73 -13.39 -3.72
CA PRO A 69 -2.69 -12.40 -3.25
C PRO A 69 -2.21 -10.95 -3.44
N ALA A 70 -0.95 -10.64 -3.09
CA ALA A 70 -0.42 -9.29 -3.27
C ALA A 70 -0.25 -8.96 -4.77
N PHE A 71 0.21 -9.91 -5.57
CA PHE A 71 0.32 -9.72 -7.01
C PHE A 71 -1.03 -9.43 -7.68
N SER A 72 -2.11 -10.10 -7.25
CA SER A 72 -3.47 -9.82 -7.72
C SER A 72 -3.96 -8.44 -7.26
N LEU A 73 -3.58 -7.99 -6.05
CA LEU A 73 -3.93 -6.68 -5.53
C LEU A 73 -3.33 -5.53 -6.35
N TYR A 74 -2.09 -5.66 -6.80
CA TYR A 74 -1.37 -4.59 -7.52
C TYR A 74 -1.63 -4.54 -9.03
N LYS A 75 -2.37 -5.50 -9.56
CA LYS A 75 -2.64 -5.63 -11.01
C LYS A 75 -3.91 -4.91 -11.46
N VAL A 76 -4.59 -4.25 -10.55
CA VAL A 76 -5.86 -3.54 -10.78
C VAL A 76 -5.55 -2.18 -11.37
#